data_AF-A0A7X0Y2S1-F1
#
_entry.id   AF-A0A7X0Y2S1-F1
#
_cell.length_a   1.000
_cell.length_b   1.000
_cell.length_c   1.000
_cell.angle_alpha   90.00
_cell.angle_beta   90.00
_cell.angle_gamma   90.00
#
_symmetry.space_group_name_H-M   'P 1'
#
loop_
_entity.id
_entity.type
_entity.pdbx_description
1 polymer ?
#
loop_
_entity_poly.entity_id
_entity_poly.type
_entity_poly.pdbx_seq_one_letter_code
_entity_poly.pdbx_strand_id
1 'polypeptide(L)'
;MIIKELEKNDRISVETANTQNTNTISVYGKNIDNTSIDLDMAVRLKNIETSWTLYEVQRDQEYLIQEFSDETLAQLALYIAVSSYFNQEKPSTDVKKKLRAFETDLDAANNYLSTKIGHEYYSFFQNKTDCINLQQNDNGLYDIYYLTPSNSRITISEDRKLPNAFVVVYNYSVYLKQFMERIYPSLSAYELSSPQLDALKRIYLKK
;
A
#
# COMPACT_ATOMS: atom_id res chain seq x y z
N MET A 1 14.16 -10.19 13.73
CA MET A 1 13.51 -11.29 12.96
C MET A 1 13.14 -10.82 11.55
N ILE A 2 12.50 -9.65 11.42
CA ILE A 2 12.05 -9.08 10.15
C ILE A 2 13.18 -8.74 9.17
N ILE A 3 14.29 -8.15 9.64
CA ILE A 3 15.44 -7.84 8.77
C ILE A 3 15.98 -9.13 8.10
N LYS A 4 16.09 -10.22 8.85
CA LYS A 4 16.51 -11.52 8.30
C LYS A 4 15.54 -12.08 7.26
N GLU A 5 14.24 -11.79 7.38
CA GLU A 5 13.27 -12.16 6.35
C GLU A 5 13.41 -11.30 5.09
N LEU A 6 13.73 -10.01 5.24
CA LEU A 6 14.02 -9.12 4.12
C LEU A 6 15.29 -9.56 3.37
N GLU A 7 16.34 -9.94 4.08
CA GLU A 7 17.60 -10.41 3.50
C GLU A 7 17.46 -11.70 2.67
N LYS A 8 16.38 -12.49 2.86
CA LYS A 8 16.09 -13.68 2.04
C LYS A 8 15.49 -13.35 0.67
N ASN A 9 15.09 -12.11 0.43
CA ASN A 9 14.47 -11.72 -0.82
C ASN A 9 15.53 -11.27 -1.84
N ASP A 10 15.75 -12.09 -2.86
CA ASP A 10 16.76 -11.85 -3.89
C ASP A 10 16.56 -10.55 -4.69
N ARG A 11 15.36 -9.98 -4.70
CA ARG A 11 15.01 -8.76 -5.44
C ARG A 11 15.36 -7.46 -4.73
N ILE A 12 15.82 -7.53 -3.48
CA ILE A 12 16.15 -6.35 -2.68
C ILE A 12 17.56 -6.46 -2.10
N SER A 13 18.13 -5.31 -1.77
CA SER A 13 19.37 -5.20 -0.99
C SER A 13 19.08 -4.48 0.31
N VAL A 14 19.59 -5.00 1.43
CA VAL A 14 19.41 -4.41 2.75
C VAL A 14 20.77 -3.89 3.23
N GLU A 15 20.83 -2.60 3.55
CA GLU A 15 22.00 -1.96 4.10
C GLU A 15 21.68 -1.44 5.51
N THR A 16 22.54 -1.79 6.47
CA THR A 16 22.42 -1.31 7.86
C THR A 16 23.61 -0.43 8.21
N ALA A 17 23.34 0.73 8.80
CA ALA A 17 24.36 1.67 9.24
C ALA A 17 24.09 2.07 10.68
N ASN A 18 25.08 1.85 11.55
CA ASN A 18 25.03 2.20 12.95
C ASN A 18 26.06 3.28 13.26
N THR A 19 25.59 4.40 13.79
CA THR A 19 26.42 5.47 14.36
C THR A 19 26.11 5.58 15.86
N GLN A 20 26.86 6.40 16.61
CA GLN A 20 26.71 6.51 18.07
C GLN A 20 25.26 6.77 18.53
N ASN A 21 24.46 7.50 17.74
CA ASN A 21 23.10 7.92 18.12
C ASN A 21 22.03 7.55 17.08
N THR A 22 22.38 6.82 16.02
CA THR A 22 21.44 6.53 14.94
C THR A 22 21.68 5.16 14.34
N ASN A 23 20.62 4.36 14.28
CA ASN A 23 20.56 3.13 13.50
C ASN A 23 19.70 3.39 12.26
N THR A 24 20.24 3.09 11.08
CA THR A 24 19.53 3.24 9.80
C THR A 24 19.49 1.91 9.08
N ILE A 25 18.30 1.52 8.64
CA ILE A 25 18.09 0.38 7.75
C ILE A 25 17.58 0.94 6.43
N SER A 26 18.33 0.76 5.35
CA SER A 26 17.92 1.14 4.00
C SER A 26 17.67 -0.12 3.17
N VAL A 27 16.55 -0.16 2.47
CA VAL A 27 16.19 -1.27 1.60
C VAL A 27 15.97 -0.75 0.19
N TYR A 28 16.78 -1.26 -0.73
CA TYR A 28 16.76 -0.87 -2.14
C TYR A 28 16.23 -2.01 -3.00
N GLY A 29 15.60 -1.66 -4.12
CA GLY A 29 15.33 -2.63 -5.18
C GLY A 29 16.63 -3.01 -5.89
N LYS A 30 16.73 -4.24 -6.40
CA LYS A 30 17.77 -4.61 -7.35
C LYS A 30 17.28 -4.41 -8.78
N ASN A 31 18.21 -4.10 -9.68
CA ASN A 31 17.96 -4.04 -11.11
C ASN A 31 17.63 -5.44 -11.66
N ILE A 32 17.24 -5.50 -12.94
CA ILE A 32 16.88 -6.74 -13.65
C ILE A 32 18.00 -7.80 -13.57
N ASP A 33 19.25 -7.38 -13.45
CA ASP A 33 20.41 -8.27 -13.31
C ASP A 33 20.52 -8.93 -11.91
N ASN A 34 19.68 -8.55 -10.94
CA ASN A 34 19.69 -8.97 -9.53
C ASN A 34 21.05 -8.85 -8.82
N THR A 35 21.98 -8.06 -9.37
CA THR A 35 23.34 -7.90 -8.85
C THR A 35 23.64 -6.43 -8.54
N SER A 36 23.12 -5.51 -9.33
CA SER A 36 23.25 -4.07 -9.09
C SER A 36 22.02 -3.52 -8.38
N ILE A 37 22.26 -2.52 -7.53
CA ILE A 37 21.22 -1.84 -6.75
C ILE A 37 20.63 -0.70 -7.60
N ASP A 38 19.32 -0.55 -7.57
CA ASP A 38 18.64 0.64 -8.06
C ASP A 38 18.69 1.72 -6.97
N LEU A 39 19.47 2.78 -7.22
CA LEU A 39 19.64 3.89 -6.30
C LEU A 39 18.60 5.00 -6.47
N ASP A 40 17.68 4.89 -7.45
CA ASP A 40 16.63 5.89 -7.63
C ASP A 40 15.58 5.82 -6.52
N MET A 41 15.38 4.66 -5.90
CA MET A 41 14.37 4.44 -4.86
C MET A 41 14.85 3.54 -3.72
N ALA A 42 14.56 3.93 -2.49
CA ALA A 42 14.71 3.08 -1.30
C ALA A 42 13.54 3.26 -0.32
N VAL A 43 13.41 2.31 0.61
CA VAL A 43 12.64 2.48 1.84
C VAL A 43 13.62 2.52 2.99
N ARG A 44 13.54 3.54 3.85
CA ARG A 44 14.51 3.77 4.92
C ARG A 44 13.83 3.89 6.27
N LEU A 45 14.27 3.08 7.23
CA LEU A 45 13.88 3.19 8.63
C LEU A 45 15.04 3.74 9.43
N LYS A 46 14.84 4.88 10.09
CA LYS A 46 15.82 5.50 10.99
C LYS A 46 15.34 5.39 12.43
N ASN A 47 16.22 5.00 13.32
CA ASN A 47 16.05 5.17 14.75
C ASN A 47 16.98 6.27 15.24
N ILE A 48 16.41 7.32 15.83
CA ILE A 48 17.13 8.38 16.51
C ILE A 48 16.65 8.35 17.96
N GLU A 49 17.56 7.99 18.88
CA GLU A 49 17.22 7.72 20.28
C GLU A 49 16.10 6.68 20.42
N THR A 50 14.89 7.10 20.79
CA THR A 50 13.71 6.23 20.98
C THR A 50 12.67 6.36 19.86
N SER A 51 12.88 7.28 18.92
CA SER A 51 11.93 7.52 17.81
C SER A 51 12.35 6.74 16.57
N TRP A 52 11.39 6.06 15.94
CA TRP A 52 11.56 5.36 14.69
C TRP A 52 10.80 6.08 13.57
N THR A 53 11.49 6.47 12.51
CA THR A 53 10.87 7.18 11.39
C THR A 53 11.11 6.43 10.08
N LEU A 54 10.01 6.14 9.39
CA LEU A 54 10.00 5.47 8.10
C LEU A 54 9.88 6.49 6.97
N TYR A 55 10.73 6.32 5.96
CA TYR A 55 10.81 7.20 4.79
C TYR A 55 10.72 6.39 3.49
N GLU A 56 10.08 6.99 2.50
CA GLU A 56 10.38 6.73 1.10
C GLU A 56 11.58 7.60 0.71
N VAL A 57 12.56 7.02 0.02
CA VAL A 57 13.69 7.75 -0.51
C VAL A 57 13.60 7.74 -2.03
N GLN A 58 13.62 8.91 -2.67
CA GLN A 58 13.72 9.03 -4.12
C GLN A 58 14.88 9.96 -4.47
N ARG A 59 15.87 9.48 -5.23
CA ARG A 59 17.07 10.26 -5.64
C ARG A 59 17.66 11.04 -4.45
N ASP A 60 17.95 10.30 -3.38
CA ASP A 60 18.49 10.79 -2.10
C ASP A 60 17.60 11.74 -1.29
N GLN A 61 16.38 12.05 -1.75
CA GLN A 61 15.42 12.83 -0.98
C GLN A 61 14.50 11.95 -0.14
N GLU A 62 14.36 12.29 1.14
CA GLU A 62 13.55 11.54 2.09
C GLU A 62 12.15 12.16 2.23
N TYR A 63 11.13 11.34 2.03
CA TYR A 63 9.72 11.67 2.18
C TYR A 63 9.16 10.87 3.36
N LEU A 64 8.70 11.58 4.39
CA LEU A 64 8.15 10.96 5.59
C LEU A 64 6.94 10.10 5.22
N ILE A 65 6.98 8.82 5.60
CA ILE A 65 5.83 7.93 5.57
C ILE A 65 5.13 8.01 6.93
N GLN A 66 5.83 7.64 8.00
CA GLN A 66 5.25 7.59 9.35
C GLN A 66 6.32 7.51 10.45
N GLU A 67 5.96 7.98 11.65
CA GLU A 67 6.74 7.84 12.88
C GLU A 67 6.13 6.79 13.82
N PHE A 68 7.00 6.14 14.59
CA PHE A 68 6.65 5.07 15.51
C PHE A 68 7.47 5.20 16.80
N SER A 69 6.81 4.99 17.93
CA SER A 69 7.47 4.85 19.23
C SER A 69 7.78 3.39 19.58
N ASP A 70 7.20 2.43 18.85
CA ASP A 70 7.36 0.99 19.06
C ASP A 70 8.26 0.40 17.96
N GLU A 71 9.35 -0.24 18.36
CA GLU A 71 10.33 -0.84 17.44
C GLU A 71 9.71 -1.95 16.60
N THR A 72 8.87 -2.80 17.20
CA THR A 72 8.27 -3.95 16.49
C THR A 72 7.37 -3.46 15.37
N LEU A 73 6.50 -2.48 15.66
CA LEU A 73 5.62 -1.86 14.69
C LEU A 73 6.41 -1.12 13.60
N ALA A 74 7.50 -0.45 13.96
CA ALA A 74 8.39 0.22 13.01
C ALA A 74 9.04 -0.78 12.03
N GLN A 75 9.52 -1.92 12.53
CA GLN A 75 10.09 -2.98 11.68
C GLN A 75 9.02 -3.63 10.80
N LEU A 76 7.80 -3.85 11.31
CA LEU A 76 6.67 -4.33 10.50
C LEU A 76 6.30 -3.34 9.41
N ALA A 77 6.28 -2.05 9.73
CA ALA A 77 6.02 -0.98 8.78
C ALA A 77 7.08 -0.94 7.66
N LEU A 78 8.36 -1.14 8.01
CA LEU A 78 9.44 -1.28 7.02
C LEU A 78 9.18 -2.48 6.09
N TYR A 79 8.89 -3.66 6.63
CA TYR A 79 8.60 -4.85 5.83
C TYR A 79 7.43 -4.65 4.86
N ILE A 80 6.38 -3.98 5.32
CA ILE A 80 5.17 -3.72 4.54
C ILE A 80 5.43 -2.68 3.46
N ALA A 81 6.15 -1.60 3.78
CA ALA A 81 6.56 -0.62 2.80
C ALA A 81 7.43 -1.27 1.71
N VAL A 82 8.46 -2.04 2.08
CA VAL A 82 9.29 -2.80 1.13
C VAL A 82 8.44 -3.72 0.26
N SER A 83 7.48 -4.44 0.85
CA SER A 83 6.56 -5.30 0.11
C SER A 83 5.67 -4.52 -0.87
N SER A 84 5.26 -3.31 -0.50
CA SER A 84 4.45 -2.41 -1.35
C SER A 84 5.25 -1.79 -2.50
N TYR A 85 6.50 -1.38 -2.26
CA TYR A 85 7.33 -0.74 -3.29
C TYR A 85 7.97 -1.73 -4.26
N PHE A 86 8.45 -2.88 -3.77
CA PHE A 86 9.29 -3.77 -4.58
C PHE A 86 8.63 -5.10 -4.96
N ASN A 87 7.62 -5.55 -4.20
CA ASN A 87 7.03 -6.89 -4.38
C ASN A 87 5.54 -6.89 -4.76
N GLN A 88 4.88 -5.73 -4.74
CA GLN A 88 3.44 -5.64 -5.01
C GLN A 88 3.13 -5.97 -6.47
N GLU A 89 2.22 -6.92 -6.68
CA GLU A 89 1.81 -7.31 -8.02
C GLU A 89 0.99 -6.21 -8.67
N LYS A 90 1.33 -5.89 -9.93
CA LYS A 90 0.62 -4.86 -10.67
C LYS A 90 -0.78 -5.38 -11.08
N PRO A 91 -1.85 -4.58 -10.90
CA PRO A 91 -3.19 -4.98 -11.32
C PRO A 91 -3.25 -5.18 -12.85
N SER A 92 -4.03 -6.15 -13.31
CA SER A 92 -4.08 -6.60 -14.71
C SER A 92 -4.47 -5.48 -15.68
N THR A 93 -3.65 -5.28 -16.71
CA THR A 93 -3.92 -4.29 -17.76
C THR A 93 -5.19 -4.61 -18.55
N ASP A 94 -5.51 -5.88 -18.76
CA ASP A 94 -6.70 -6.29 -19.53
C ASP A 94 -7.99 -6.03 -18.75
N VAL A 95 -7.97 -6.25 -17.43
CA VAL A 95 -9.08 -5.88 -16.55
C VAL A 95 -9.30 -4.36 -16.59
N LYS A 96 -8.24 -3.56 -16.54
CA LYS A 96 -8.34 -2.09 -16.66
C LYS A 96 -8.91 -1.65 -18.00
N LYS A 97 -8.48 -2.27 -19.10
CA LYS A 97 -9.02 -1.98 -20.44
C LYS A 97 -10.52 -2.29 -20.49
N LYS A 98 -10.92 -3.45 -19.96
CA LYS A 98 -12.34 -3.85 -19.93
C LYS A 98 -13.19 -2.91 -19.06
N LEU A 99 -12.68 -2.51 -17.90
CA LEU A 99 -13.36 -1.55 -17.01
C LEU A 99 -13.62 -0.19 -17.68
N ARG A 100 -12.63 0.33 -18.41
CA ARG A 100 -12.81 1.59 -19.16
C ARG A 100 -13.89 1.48 -20.25
N ALA A 101 -14.01 0.32 -20.86
CA ALA A 101 -14.95 0.07 -21.95
C ALA A 101 -16.42 -0.01 -21.49
N PHE A 102 -16.70 -0.09 -20.19
CA PHE A 102 -18.08 0.00 -19.68
C PHE A 102 -18.62 1.43 -19.67
N GLU A 103 -17.75 2.44 -19.79
CA GLU A 103 -18.10 3.86 -19.82
C GLU A 103 -18.96 4.31 -18.63
N THR A 104 -20.28 4.31 -18.79
CA THR A 104 -21.28 4.69 -17.78
C THR A 104 -22.09 3.52 -17.23
N ASP A 105 -21.88 2.30 -17.73
CA ASP A 105 -22.57 1.09 -17.27
C ASP A 105 -22.01 0.60 -15.93
N LEU A 106 -22.59 1.17 -14.86
CA LEU A 106 -22.23 0.88 -13.47
C LEU A 106 -22.47 -0.58 -13.10
N ASP A 107 -23.56 -1.18 -13.56
CA ASP A 107 -23.93 -2.54 -13.18
C ASP A 107 -23.00 -3.55 -13.85
N ALA A 108 -22.68 -3.36 -15.13
CA ALA A 108 -21.71 -4.21 -15.82
C ALA A 108 -20.31 -4.07 -15.20
N ALA A 109 -19.89 -2.84 -14.87
CA ALA A 109 -18.61 -2.61 -14.20
C ALA A 109 -18.55 -3.24 -12.80
N ASN A 110 -19.62 -3.10 -12.01
CA ASN A 110 -19.72 -3.68 -10.66
C ASN A 110 -19.72 -5.21 -10.72
N ASN A 111 -20.53 -5.81 -11.57
CA ASN A 111 -20.56 -7.26 -11.76
C ASN A 111 -19.21 -7.80 -12.21
N TYR A 112 -18.58 -7.15 -13.19
CA TYR A 112 -17.25 -7.55 -13.66
C TYR A 112 -16.20 -7.44 -12.56
N LEU A 113 -16.16 -6.32 -11.83
CA LEU A 113 -15.20 -6.11 -10.75
C LEU A 113 -15.36 -7.16 -9.64
N SER A 114 -16.61 -7.45 -9.24
CA SER A 114 -16.94 -8.51 -8.28
C SER A 114 -16.34 -9.86 -8.68
N THR A 115 -16.50 -10.28 -9.94
CA THR A 115 -15.92 -11.54 -10.43
C THR A 115 -14.38 -11.56 -10.41
N LYS A 116 -13.73 -10.39 -10.43
CA LYS A 116 -12.27 -10.29 -10.47
C LYS A 116 -11.64 -10.12 -9.10
N ILE A 117 -12.32 -9.44 -8.18
CA ILE A 117 -11.74 -9.09 -6.88
C ILE A 117 -12.53 -9.62 -5.69
N GLY A 118 -13.85 -9.62 -5.75
CA GLY A 118 -14.76 -9.88 -4.63
C GLY A 118 -15.34 -8.58 -4.04
N HIS A 119 -16.60 -8.62 -3.58
CA HIS A 119 -17.30 -7.46 -3.01
C HIS A 119 -16.77 -7.01 -1.65
N GLU A 120 -15.92 -7.80 -1.02
CA GLU A 120 -15.28 -7.48 0.26
C GLU A 120 -14.25 -6.35 0.13
N TYR A 121 -13.65 -6.15 -1.05
CA TYR A 121 -12.55 -5.19 -1.25
C TYR A 121 -12.96 -3.86 -1.87
N TYR A 122 -14.23 -3.69 -2.24
CA TYR A 122 -14.73 -2.43 -2.77
C TYR A 122 -16.22 -2.22 -2.56
N SER A 123 -16.65 -0.97 -2.76
CA SER A 123 -18.06 -0.59 -2.77
C SER A 123 -18.32 0.59 -3.71
N PHE A 124 -19.43 0.56 -4.45
CA PHE A 124 -19.91 1.66 -5.27
C PHE A 124 -21.11 2.33 -4.60
N PHE A 125 -21.04 3.64 -4.39
CA PHE A 125 -22.13 4.49 -3.87
C PHE A 125 -22.70 4.11 -2.51
N GLN A 126 -22.02 3.23 -1.79
CA GLN A 126 -22.38 2.82 -0.44
C GLN A 126 -21.12 2.85 0.41
N ASN A 127 -21.14 3.62 1.50
CA ASN A 127 -20.06 3.63 2.46
C ASN A 127 -19.92 2.25 3.11
N LYS A 128 -18.81 1.59 2.82
CA LYS A 128 -18.45 0.33 3.44
C LYS A 128 -17.05 0.47 4.04
N THR A 129 -16.97 0.20 5.34
CA THR A 129 -15.71 0.23 6.08
C THR A 129 -14.79 -0.90 5.63
N ASP A 130 -13.51 -0.66 5.84
CA ASP A 130 -12.42 -1.56 5.49
C ASP A 130 -12.35 -1.95 4.00
N CYS A 131 -12.80 -1.08 3.10
CA CYS A 131 -12.69 -1.30 1.66
C CYS A 131 -12.51 0.00 0.85
N ILE A 132 -12.29 -0.16 -0.46
CA ILE A 132 -12.18 0.96 -1.39
C ILE A 132 -13.56 1.39 -1.87
N ASN A 133 -13.91 2.64 -1.67
CA ASN A 133 -15.23 3.20 -1.96
C ASN A 133 -15.15 4.14 -3.16
N LEU A 134 -16.20 4.13 -3.98
CA LEU A 134 -16.45 5.06 -5.07
C LEU A 134 -17.69 5.88 -4.77
N GLN A 135 -17.60 7.20 -4.81
CA GLN A 135 -18.73 8.10 -4.56
C GLN A 135 -18.77 9.21 -5.60
N GLN A 136 -19.97 9.58 -6.06
CA GLN A 136 -20.13 10.76 -6.90
C GLN A 136 -20.09 12.02 -6.03
N ASN A 137 -19.34 13.03 -6.48
CA ASN A 137 -19.26 14.34 -5.87
C ASN A 137 -20.23 15.34 -6.52
N ASP A 138 -20.36 16.54 -5.94
CA ASP A 138 -21.34 17.54 -6.35
C ASP A 138 -21.12 18.06 -7.79
N ASN A 139 -19.91 17.89 -8.34
CA ASN A 139 -19.56 18.27 -9.71
C ASN A 139 -19.93 17.19 -10.73
N GLY A 140 -20.58 16.10 -10.30
CA GLY A 140 -20.90 14.95 -11.14
C GLY A 140 -19.67 14.08 -11.48
N LEU A 141 -18.52 14.35 -10.87
CA LEU A 141 -17.30 13.52 -10.95
C LEU A 141 -17.28 12.53 -9.78
N TYR A 142 -16.25 11.68 -9.73
CA TYR A 142 -16.18 10.59 -8.78
C TYR A 142 -14.91 10.63 -7.94
N ASP A 143 -15.10 10.51 -6.64
CA ASP A 143 -14.04 10.36 -5.65
C ASP A 143 -13.87 8.89 -5.27
N ILE A 144 -12.62 8.53 -4.99
CA ILE A 144 -12.22 7.22 -4.53
C ILE A 144 -11.51 7.39 -3.19
N TYR A 145 -11.90 6.61 -2.20
CA TYR A 145 -11.31 6.65 -0.86
C TYR A 145 -11.30 5.28 -0.21
N TYR A 146 -10.37 5.07 0.69
CA TYR A 146 -10.44 3.98 1.65
C TYR A 146 -11.20 4.48 2.88
N LEU A 147 -12.18 3.71 3.35
CA LEU A 147 -12.89 4.01 4.58
C LEU A 147 -12.34 3.09 5.67
N THR A 148 -11.69 3.65 6.70
CA THR A 148 -11.08 2.85 7.76
C THR A 148 -12.15 2.10 8.58
N PRO A 149 -11.78 1.09 9.38
CA PRO A 149 -12.69 0.46 10.33
C PRO A 149 -13.35 1.46 11.30
N SER A 150 -12.69 2.59 11.57
CA SER A 150 -13.19 3.69 12.42
C SER A 150 -14.00 4.74 11.65
N ASN A 151 -14.44 4.46 10.41
CA ASN A 151 -15.17 5.39 9.53
C ASN A 151 -14.39 6.66 9.14
N SER A 152 -13.07 6.67 9.25
CA SER A 152 -12.25 7.77 8.75
C SER A 152 -12.04 7.64 7.24
N ARG A 153 -12.26 8.72 6.49
CA ARG A 153 -12.08 8.75 5.03
C ARG A 153 -10.63 9.08 4.69
N ILE A 154 -9.95 8.17 3.98
CA ILE A 154 -8.61 8.36 3.45
C ILE A 154 -8.69 8.54 1.93
N THR A 155 -8.45 9.76 1.45
CA THR A 155 -8.58 10.09 0.02
C THR A 155 -7.54 9.34 -0.83
N ILE A 156 -8.04 8.62 -1.84
CA ILE A 156 -7.19 7.94 -2.83
C ILE A 156 -7.02 8.80 -4.08
N SER A 157 -8.13 9.28 -4.63
CA SER A 157 -8.17 10.13 -5.82
C SER A 157 -9.51 10.86 -5.86
N GLU A 158 -9.52 12.10 -6.34
CA GLU A 158 -10.72 12.92 -6.45
C GLU A 158 -10.99 13.30 -7.91
N ASP A 159 -12.20 13.79 -8.18
CA ASP A 159 -12.58 14.41 -9.46
C ASP A 159 -12.32 13.55 -10.70
N ARG A 160 -12.60 12.25 -10.61
CA ARG A 160 -12.39 11.31 -11.72
C ARG A 160 -13.64 11.17 -12.57
N LYS A 161 -13.46 11.13 -13.89
CA LYS A 161 -14.50 10.59 -14.79
C LYS A 161 -14.70 9.11 -14.50
N LEU A 162 -15.95 8.65 -14.56
CA LEU A 162 -16.36 7.29 -14.18
C LEU A 162 -15.48 6.15 -14.76
N PRO A 163 -15.12 6.14 -16.07
CA PRO A 163 -14.30 5.06 -16.62
C PRO A 163 -12.91 4.98 -15.98
N ASN A 164 -12.35 6.13 -15.62
CA ASN A 164 -11.07 6.21 -14.91
C ASN A 164 -11.24 5.89 -13.42
N ALA A 165 -12.39 6.23 -12.83
CA ALA A 165 -12.70 5.93 -11.45
C ALA A 165 -12.76 4.41 -11.22
N PHE A 166 -13.41 3.65 -12.11
CA PHE A 166 -13.40 2.17 -12.05
C PHE A 166 -12.00 1.58 -12.01
N VAL A 167 -11.08 2.12 -12.82
CA VAL A 167 -9.69 1.67 -12.87
C VAL A 167 -8.96 1.97 -11.55
N VAL A 168 -9.21 3.13 -10.94
CA VAL A 168 -8.61 3.48 -9.65
C VAL A 168 -9.13 2.56 -8.55
N VAL A 169 -10.45 2.32 -8.50
CA VAL A 169 -11.04 1.37 -7.54
C VAL A 169 -10.39 0.00 -7.71
N TYR A 170 -10.37 -0.54 -8.93
CA TYR A 170 -9.77 -1.84 -9.20
C TYR A 170 -8.32 -1.93 -8.74
N ASN A 171 -7.50 -0.92 -9.02
CA ASN A 171 -6.10 -0.93 -8.61
C ASN A 171 -5.96 -1.05 -7.10
N TYR A 172 -6.64 -0.18 -6.35
CA TYR A 172 -6.52 -0.14 -4.90
C TYR A 172 -7.19 -1.34 -4.23
N SER A 173 -8.26 -1.89 -4.81
CA SER A 173 -8.89 -3.13 -4.31
C SER A 173 -8.01 -4.36 -4.53
N VAL A 174 -7.27 -4.42 -5.64
CA VAL A 174 -6.22 -5.43 -5.85
C VAL A 174 -5.14 -5.33 -4.78
N TYR A 175 -4.69 -4.12 -4.46
CA TYR A 175 -3.69 -3.93 -3.41
C TYR A 175 -4.23 -4.30 -2.02
N LEU A 176 -5.45 -3.91 -1.70
CA LEU A 176 -6.08 -4.29 -0.44
C LEU A 176 -6.23 -5.82 -0.33
N LYS A 177 -6.66 -6.48 -1.40
CA LYS A 177 -6.72 -7.95 -1.45
C LYS A 177 -5.35 -8.60 -1.24
N GLN A 178 -4.32 -8.12 -1.92
CA GLN A 178 -2.96 -8.63 -1.73
C GLN A 178 -2.49 -8.49 -0.29
N PHE A 179 -2.78 -7.36 0.37
CA PHE A 179 -2.49 -7.18 1.78
C PHE A 179 -3.21 -8.24 2.63
N MET A 180 -4.53 -8.37 2.47
CA MET A 180 -5.34 -9.28 3.29
C MET A 180 -5.01 -10.75 3.08
N GLU A 181 -4.67 -11.15 1.85
CA GLU A 181 -4.44 -12.57 1.53
C GLU A 181 -2.98 -13.00 1.69
N ARG A 182 -2.01 -12.08 1.58
CA ARG A 182 -0.58 -12.43 1.55
C ARG A 182 0.23 -11.84 2.69
N ILE A 183 -0.11 -10.63 3.13
CA ILE A 183 0.64 -9.94 4.19
C ILE A 183 0.00 -10.24 5.55
N TYR A 184 -1.30 -10.01 5.69
CA TYR A 184 -2.03 -10.14 6.95
C TYR A 184 -1.85 -11.49 7.68
N PRO A 185 -1.83 -12.66 7.01
CA PRO A 185 -1.61 -13.93 7.68
C PRO A 185 -0.29 -13.96 8.48
N SER A 186 0.76 -13.30 7.98
CA SER A 186 2.05 -13.21 8.66
C SER A 186 2.06 -12.24 9.85
N LEU A 187 1.10 -11.31 9.90
CA LEU A 187 0.95 -10.33 10.97
C LEU A 187 0.20 -10.89 12.19
N SER A 188 -0.49 -12.02 12.02
CA SER A 188 -1.32 -12.62 13.08
C SER A 188 -0.55 -12.95 14.36
N ALA A 189 0.75 -13.21 14.27
CA ALA A 189 1.62 -13.51 15.40
C ALA A 189 1.96 -12.30 16.30
N TYR A 190 1.63 -11.08 15.89
CA TYR A 190 2.05 -9.84 16.57
C TYR A 190 0.94 -9.16 17.39
N GLU A 191 -0.23 -9.79 17.53
CA GLU A 191 -1.36 -9.31 18.35
C GLU A 191 -1.71 -7.81 18.14
N LEU A 192 -1.67 -7.35 16.89
CA LEU A 192 -1.86 -5.95 16.55
C LEU A 192 -3.29 -5.49 16.89
N SER A 193 -3.39 -4.32 17.52
CA SER A 193 -4.67 -3.61 17.66
C SER A 193 -5.22 -3.18 16.30
N SER A 194 -6.54 -2.96 16.22
CA SER A 194 -7.19 -2.50 14.98
C SER A 194 -6.57 -1.22 14.40
N PRO A 195 -6.23 -0.18 15.19
CA PRO A 195 -5.54 1.00 14.66
C PRO A 195 -4.13 0.72 14.11
N GLN A 196 -3.37 -0.18 14.76
CA GLN A 196 -2.03 -0.56 14.27
C GLN A 196 -2.13 -1.30 12.94
N LEU A 197 -3.06 -2.26 12.83
CA LEU A 197 -3.31 -2.99 11.59
C LEU A 197 -3.75 -2.05 10.46
N ASP A 198 -4.63 -1.09 10.75
CA ASP A 198 -5.06 -0.07 9.78
C ASP A 198 -3.89 0.80 9.32
N ALA A 199 -3.03 1.26 10.24
CA ALA A 199 -1.83 2.02 9.89
C ALA A 199 -0.92 1.24 8.92
N LEU A 200 -0.66 -0.03 9.21
CA LEU A 200 0.12 -0.91 8.35
C LEU A 200 -0.53 -1.13 6.97
N LYS A 201 -1.86 -1.30 6.93
CA LYS A 201 -2.61 -1.42 5.68
C LYS A 201 -2.50 -0.17 4.82
N ARG A 202 -2.59 1.03 5.42
CA ARG A 202 -2.44 2.31 4.72
C ARG A 202 -1.04 2.49 4.13
N ILE A 203 0.00 2.09 4.87
CA ILE A 203 1.38 2.04 4.34
C ILE A 203 1.46 1.13 3.11
N TYR A 204 0.82 -0.04 3.13
CA TYR A 204 0.79 -0.92 1.96
C TYR A 204 0.06 -0.30 0.75
N LEU A 205 -0.98 0.48 1.00
CA LEU A 205 -1.72 1.24 -0.03
C LEU A 205 -1.02 2.54 -0.45
N LYS A 206 0.06 2.94 0.24
CA LYS A 206 0.76 4.22 0.06
C LYS A 206 -0.16 5.42 0.27
N LYS A 207 -0.88 5.41 1.40
CA LYS A 207 -1.88 6.40 1.81
C LYS A 207 -1.82 6.73 3.29
#